data_AF-A0A7G7CSL9-F1
#
_entry.id   AF-A0A7G7CSL9-F1
#
_cell.length_a   1.000
_cell.length_b   1.000
_cell.length_c   1.000
_cell.angle_alpha   90.00
_cell.angle_beta   90.00
_cell.angle_gamma   90.00
#
_symmetry.space_group_name_H-M   'P 1'
#
loop_
_entity.id
_entity.type
_entity.pdbx_description
1 polymer ?
#
loop_
_entity_poly.entity_id
_entity_poly.type
_entity_poly.pdbx_seq_one_letter_code
_entity_poly.pdbx_strand_id
1 'polypeptide(L)'
;MTPTFAELGVAAEICDGLRTHGITNTFAIQELTLPLALRGRDLIGQARTGMGKTLAFGVPLLDRVFDDADIAEMDGTPRALVVVPTRELAVQVAEDFEVAARFLPVRVTTIYGGTPYEAQVAQLRSGADVIVGTPGRLLDLHRQGYLRLDQVAIVVLDEADEMLDMGFLPDIEKIFDAVHSGADGDNQTIQTLLFSATMPAPIAALARTFMNKPVHIHADDPGTASTHASTKKITFQSHRMDKLPVIQKVLSSPGRGRTIIFTRTKRSAAELSDDLRSAGIKAGAVHGNLNQQQRSKALEAFRRGTVNVLVATDVAARGIDVDDVTHVINYQVPDDPMSFVHRIGRTGRAGRTGIAVTLVGYDELGKWRAINDELGFDLPEPPQWFSSSPELAHSLGLAEDERAPTR
;
A
#
# COMPACT_ATOMS: atom_id res chain seq x y z
N MET A 1 8.65 6.04 25.43
CA MET A 1 9.13 6.36 24.07
C MET A 1 9.32 5.04 23.36
N THR A 2 9.05 4.96 22.07
CA THR A 2 9.46 3.78 21.29
C THR A 2 10.99 3.72 21.24
N PRO A 3 11.60 2.52 21.24
CA PRO A 3 13.04 2.40 21.22
C PRO A 3 13.65 2.97 19.93
N THR A 4 14.92 3.31 20.00
CA THR A 4 15.72 3.67 18.83
C THR A 4 16.20 2.42 18.09
N PHE A 5 16.58 2.57 16.82
CA PHE A 5 17.17 1.47 16.05
C PHE A 5 18.46 0.93 16.71
N ALA A 6 19.28 1.80 17.28
CA ALA A 6 20.51 1.43 17.98
C ALA A 6 20.23 0.58 19.23
N GLU A 7 19.18 0.90 20.00
CA GLU A 7 18.77 0.10 21.17
C GLU A 7 18.28 -1.31 20.79
N LEU A 8 17.84 -1.49 19.54
CA LEU A 8 17.42 -2.79 19.01
C LEU A 8 18.55 -3.59 18.35
N GLY A 9 19.79 -3.08 18.40
CA GLY A 9 20.99 -3.78 17.91
C GLY A 9 21.31 -3.56 16.44
N VAL A 10 20.77 -2.52 15.81
CA VAL A 10 21.08 -2.17 14.40
C VAL A 10 22.47 -1.53 14.31
N ALA A 11 23.21 -1.85 13.25
CA ALA A 11 24.53 -1.30 12.94
C ALA A 11 24.55 0.24 12.97
N ALA A 12 25.68 0.79 13.41
CA ALA A 12 25.83 2.24 13.61
C ALA A 12 25.72 3.00 12.28
N GLU A 13 26.28 2.46 11.22
CA GLU A 13 26.27 2.99 9.85
C GLU A 13 24.84 3.14 9.32
N ILE A 14 23.97 2.16 9.58
CA ILE A 14 22.56 2.22 9.19
C ILE A 14 21.83 3.28 10.03
N CYS A 15 22.07 3.30 11.34
CA CYS A 15 21.49 4.31 12.22
C CYS A 15 21.92 5.74 11.80
N ASP A 16 23.17 5.93 11.39
CA ASP A 16 23.70 7.19 10.88
C ASP A 16 23.00 7.58 9.57
N GLY A 17 22.79 6.62 8.67
CA GLY A 17 22.05 6.80 7.42
C GLY A 17 20.63 7.30 7.66
N LEU A 18 19.88 6.59 8.51
CA LEU A 18 18.50 6.95 8.89
C LEU A 18 18.42 8.33 9.57
N ARG A 19 19.40 8.68 10.41
CA ARG A 19 19.46 9.98 11.09
C ARG A 19 19.59 11.16 10.13
N THR A 20 20.16 10.98 8.93
CA THR A 20 20.21 12.05 7.91
C THR A 20 18.82 12.52 7.45
N HIS A 21 17.79 11.70 7.64
CA HIS A 21 16.40 12.00 7.32
C HIS A 21 15.53 12.19 8.58
N GLY A 22 16.14 12.33 9.75
CA GLY A 22 15.43 12.52 11.02
C GLY A 22 14.73 11.26 11.54
N ILE A 23 15.07 10.09 11.02
CA ILE A 23 14.51 8.81 11.46
C ILE A 23 15.37 8.28 12.61
N THR A 24 14.89 8.44 13.85
CA THR A 24 15.63 8.03 15.06
C THR A 24 14.92 6.94 15.87
N ASN A 25 13.59 6.99 15.93
CA ASN A 25 12.78 6.09 16.74
C ASN A 25 12.03 5.09 15.84
N THR A 26 11.76 3.91 16.38
CA THR A 26 11.03 2.88 15.65
C THR A 26 9.52 3.04 15.72
N PHE A 27 8.84 2.46 14.73
CA PHE A 27 7.43 2.11 14.80
C PHE A 27 7.22 0.76 15.50
N ALA A 28 6.00 0.48 15.95
CA ALA A 28 5.67 -0.76 16.67
C ALA A 28 6.04 -2.03 15.90
N ILE A 29 5.74 -2.10 14.59
CA ILE A 29 6.11 -3.28 13.78
C ILE A 29 7.64 -3.46 13.72
N GLN A 30 8.42 -2.37 13.69
CA GLN A 30 9.88 -2.42 13.65
C GLN A 30 10.44 -2.91 14.98
N GLU A 31 9.93 -2.40 16.10
CA GLU A 31 10.30 -2.87 17.44
C GLU A 31 10.10 -4.39 17.61
N LEU A 32 8.96 -4.90 17.11
CA LEU A 32 8.61 -6.31 17.22
C LEU A 32 9.43 -7.21 16.27
N THR A 33 9.75 -6.71 15.07
CA THR A 33 10.37 -7.52 14.01
C THR A 33 11.90 -7.46 14.03
N LEU A 34 12.50 -6.29 14.28
CA LEU A 34 13.94 -6.08 14.15
C LEU A 34 14.79 -7.08 14.93
N PRO A 35 14.56 -7.33 16.24
CA PRO A 35 15.40 -8.25 17.01
C PRO A 35 15.33 -9.70 16.54
N LEU A 36 14.28 -10.08 15.82
CA LEU A 36 14.13 -11.42 15.24
C LEU A 36 14.75 -11.47 13.84
N ALA A 37 14.49 -10.46 13.01
CA ALA A 37 14.97 -10.38 11.64
C ALA A 37 16.50 -10.27 11.59
N LEU A 38 17.13 -9.48 12.48
CA LEU A 38 18.59 -9.36 12.59
C LEU A 38 19.27 -10.71 12.85
N ARG A 39 18.58 -11.63 13.55
CA ARG A 39 19.09 -12.98 13.86
C ARG A 39 18.76 -14.03 12.80
N GLY A 40 18.35 -13.62 11.60
CA GLY A 40 18.12 -14.55 10.49
C GLY A 40 16.83 -15.36 10.63
N ARG A 41 15.91 -14.97 11.53
CA ARG A 41 14.63 -15.68 11.70
C ARG A 41 13.65 -15.29 10.61
N ASP A 42 12.93 -16.28 10.11
CA ASP A 42 11.79 -16.07 9.23
C ASP A 42 10.64 -15.38 9.95
N LEU A 43 9.99 -14.42 9.29
CA LEU A 43 8.95 -13.58 9.87
C LEU A 43 7.79 -13.37 8.92
N ILE A 44 6.58 -13.42 9.48
CA ILE A 44 5.36 -12.94 8.81
C ILE A 44 4.90 -11.68 9.54
N GLY A 45 5.10 -10.52 8.93
CA GLY A 45 4.66 -9.23 9.44
C GLY A 45 3.30 -8.84 8.86
N GLN A 46 2.24 -8.95 9.66
CA GLN A 46 0.94 -8.42 9.32
C GLN A 46 0.80 -6.98 9.81
N ALA A 47 0.88 -6.03 8.87
CA ALA A 47 0.70 -4.62 9.14
C ALA A 47 0.22 -3.86 7.90
N ARG A 48 -0.54 -2.79 8.12
CA ARG A 48 -1.04 -1.90 7.06
C ARG A 48 0.08 -1.01 6.50
N THR A 49 -0.10 -0.51 5.28
CA THR A 49 0.81 0.47 4.67
C THR A 49 0.91 1.73 5.54
N GLY A 50 2.11 2.32 5.63
CA GLY A 50 2.37 3.50 6.46
C GLY A 50 2.74 3.20 7.92
N MET A 51 2.83 1.91 8.32
CA MET A 51 3.29 1.50 9.66
C MET A 51 4.82 1.33 9.76
N GLY A 52 5.58 1.76 8.74
CA GLY A 52 7.05 1.60 8.72
C GLY A 52 7.55 0.21 8.32
N LYS A 53 6.75 -0.57 7.57
CA LYS A 53 7.12 -1.92 7.09
C LYS A 53 8.43 -1.93 6.31
N THR A 54 8.65 -0.95 5.43
CA THR A 54 9.86 -0.89 4.59
C THR A 54 11.14 -1.01 5.39
N LEU A 55 11.28 -0.22 6.46
CA LEU A 55 12.46 -0.29 7.33
C LEU A 55 12.39 -1.46 8.32
N ALA A 56 11.22 -2.06 8.56
CA ALA A 56 11.08 -3.25 9.39
C ALA A 56 11.72 -4.49 8.74
N PHE A 57 11.67 -4.60 7.41
CA PHE A 57 12.42 -5.64 6.67
C PHE A 57 13.74 -5.13 6.09
N GLY A 58 13.81 -3.85 5.71
CA GLY A 58 14.95 -3.28 5.00
C GLY A 58 16.19 -3.11 5.87
N VAL A 59 16.01 -2.59 7.09
CA VAL A 59 17.12 -2.44 8.04
C VAL A 59 17.80 -3.79 8.34
N PRO A 60 17.08 -4.84 8.79
CA PRO A 60 17.74 -6.09 9.12
C PRO A 60 18.28 -6.81 7.88
N LEU A 61 17.68 -6.61 6.71
CA LEU A 61 18.22 -7.10 5.44
C LEU A 61 19.56 -6.45 5.11
N LEU A 62 19.64 -5.12 5.16
CA LEU A 62 20.87 -4.38 4.87
C LEU A 62 21.97 -4.70 5.87
N ASP A 63 21.61 -4.78 7.15
CA ASP A 63 22.52 -5.12 8.26
C ASP A 63 23.16 -6.49 8.04
N ARG A 64 22.33 -7.50 7.76
CA ARG A 64 22.83 -8.85 7.52
C ARG A 64 23.63 -8.99 6.22
N VAL A 65 23.19 -8.35 5.13
CA VAL A 65 23.96 -8.34 3.87
C VAL A 65 25.33 -7.68 4.05
N PHE A 66 25.43 -6.69 4.94
CA PHE A 66 26.65 -5.95 5.20
C PHE A 66 27.65 -6.73 6.06
N ASP A 67 27.22 -7.35 7.16
CA ASP A 67 28.14 -7.89 8.18
C ASP A 67 27.62 -9.13 8.93
N ASP A 68 26.97 -10.07 8.23
CA ASP A 68 26.58 -11.36 8.81
C ASP A 68 27.45 -12.52 8.31
N ALA A 69 28.00 -13.29 9.25
CA ALA A 69 28.90 -14.42 8.95
C ALA A 69 28.22 -15.57 8.20
N ASP A 70 26.89 -15.69 8.27
CA ASP A 70 26.12 -16.71 7.55
C ASP A 70 25.86 -16.30 6.08
N ILE A 71 26.21 -15.08 5.68
CA ILE A 71 26.04 -14.56 4.33
C ILE A 71 27.41 -14.38 3.69
N ALA A 72 27.60 -14.96 2.50
CA ALA A 72 28.85 -14.81 1.76
C ALA A 72 29.13 -13.33 1.42
N GLU A 73 30.41 -12.96 1.44
CA GLU A 73 30.85 -11.59 1.17
C GLU A 73 30.31 -11.05 -0.16
N MET A 74 30.01 -9.75 -0.20
CA MET A 74 29.50 -9.09 -1.40
C MET A 74 30.57 -9.06 -2.51
N ASP A 75 30.27 -9.70 -3.65
CA ASP A 75 31.12 -9.69 -4.85
C ASP A 75 30.42 -9.04 -6.07
N GLY A 76 29.24 -8.44 -5.86
CA GLY A 76 28.35 -7.96 -6.91
C GLY A 76 27.29 -8.95 -7.37
N THR A 77 27.25 -10.15 -6.80
CA THR A 77 26.13 -11.06 -6.94
C THR A 77 25.05 -10.75 -5.89
N PRO A 78 23.75 -10.84 -6.23
CA PRO A 78 22.68 -10.56 -5.28
C PRO A 78 22.74 -11.46 -4.05
N ARG A 79 22.80 -10.84 -2.86
CA ARG A 79 22.68 -11.47 -1.54
C ARG A 79 21.27 -11.40 -0.99
N ALA A 80 20.51 -10.39 -1.40
CA ALA A 80 19.12 -10.24 -0.99
C ALA A 80 18.20 -9.84 -2.14
N LEU A 81 16.95 -10.34 -2.07
CA LEU A 81 15.90 -10.07 -3.03
C LEU A 81 14.64 -9.58 -2.32
N VAL A 82 14.17 -8.39 -2.68
CA VAL A 82 12.89 -7.83 -2.24
C VAL A 82 11.92 -7.84 -3.42
N VAL A 83 10.83 -8.58 -3.28
CA VAL A 83 9.78 -8.70 -4.30
C VAL A 83 8.56 -7.88 -3.89
N VAL A 84 8.14 -6.98 -4.78
CA VAL A 84 7.02 -6.05 -4.56
C VAL A 84 6.04 -6.07 -5.74
N PRO A 85 4.74 -5.75 -5.53
CA PRO A 85 3.72 -5.84 -6.57
C PRO A 85 3.87 -4.82 -7.71
N THR A 86 4.40 -3.63 -7.43
CA THR A 86 4.37 -2.51 -8.38
C THR A 86 5.73 -1.86 -8.57
N ARG A 87 5.91 -1.23 -9.73
CA ARG A 87 7.10 -0.43 -10.03
C ARG A 87 7.24 0.73 -9.06
N GLU A 88 6.13 1.40 -8.77
CA GLU A 88 6.10 2.57 -7.90
C GLU A 88 6.58 2.19 -6.49
N LEU A 89 6.12 1.05 -5.95
CA LEU A 89 6.61 0.56 -4.67
C LEU A 89 8.08 0.12 -4.73
N ALA A 90 8.52 -0.49 -5.84
CA ALA A 90 9.93 -0.88 -5.99
C ALA A 90 10.88 0.33 -5.91
N VAL A 91 10.50 1.45 -6.54
CA VAL A 91 11.27 2.70 -6.46
C VAL A 91 11.26 3.26 -5.04
N GLN A 92 10.09 3.33 -4.40
CA GLN A 92 9.98 3.84 -3.04
C GLN A 92 10.79 3.03 -2.02
N VAL A 93 10.73 1.70 -2.10
CA VAL A 93 11.51 0.81 -1.23
C VAL A 93 13.01 0.98 -1.46
N ALA A 94 13.44 1.13 -2.73
CA ALA A 94 14.84 1.36 -3.03
C ALA A 94 15.34 2.73 -2.52
N GLU A 95 14.53 3.78 -2.63
CA GLU A 95 14.86 5.10 -2.07
C GLU A 95 15.04 5.02 -0.54
N ASP A 96 14.15 4.34 0.18
CA ASP A 96 14.28 4.09 1.63
C ASP A 96 15.56 3.30 1.96
N PHE A 97 15.89 2.30 1.13
CA PHE A 97 17.10 1.50 1.29
C PHE A 97 18.37 2.32 1.03
N GLU A 98 18.40 3.18 0.01
CA GLU A 98 19.54 4.06 -0.27
C GLU A 98 19.81 5.03 0.88
N VAL A 99 18.76 5.49 1.57
CA VAL A 99 18.89 6.31 2.79
C VAL A 99 19.53 5.50 3.92
N ALA A 100 19.01 4.30 4.19
CA ALA A 100 19.51 3.42 5.25
C ALA A 100 20.94 2.93 4.96
N ALA A 101 21.25 2.61 3.71
CA ALA A 101 22.52 2.08 3.25
C ALA A 101 23.56 3.15 2.92
N ARG A 102 23.28 4.44 3.17
CA ARG A 102 24.13 5.57 2.77
C ARG A 102 25.60 5.43 3.19
N PHE A 103 25.86 4.81 4.33
CA PHE A 103 27.20 4.59 4.87
C PHE A 103 27.66 3.13 4.77
N LEU A 104 26.97 2.32 3.97
CA LEU A 104 27.31 0.93 3.68
C LEU A 104 27.87 0.80 2.26
N PRO A 105 28.79 -0.15 2.02
CA PRO A 105 29.26 -0.49 0.67
C PRO A 105 28.28 -1.41 -0.08
N VAL A 106 26.97 -1.22 0.10
CA VAL A 106 25.92 -2.08 -0.48
C VAL A 106 25.32 -1.40 -1.72
N ARG A 107 25.26 -2.11 -2.85
CA ARG A 107 24.58 -1.63 -4.08
C ARG A 107 23.14 -2.13 -4.14
N VAL A 108 22.20 -1.20 -4.05
CA VAL A 108 20.76 -1.45 -4.24
C VAL A 108 20.41 -1.25 -5.72
N THR A 109 19.74 -2.22 -6.34
CA THR A 109 19.33 -2.17 -7.75
C THR A 109 17.84 -2.44 -7.92
N THR A 110 17.14 -1.58 -8.66
CA THR A 110 15.71 -1.76 -8.94
C THR A 110 15.45 -2.49 -10.26
N ILE A 111 14.57 -3.51 -10.23
CA ILE A 111 14.24 -4.34 -11.39
C ILE A 111 12.73 -4.42 -11.60
N TYR A 112 12.21 -3.73 -12.61
CA TYR A 112 10.77 -3.70 -12.89
C TYR A 112 10.42 -3.50 -14.37
N GLY A 113 9.19 -3.82 -14.74
CA GLY A 113 8.66 -3.68 -16.11
C GLY A 113 8.53 -2.22 -16.59
N GLY A 114 8.32 -2.05 -17.91
CA GLY A 114 8.07 -0.73 -18.50
C GLY A 114 9.32 0.14 -18.71
N THR A 115 10.51 -0.43 -18.56
CA THR A 115 11.80 0.16 -18.96
C THR A 115 12.58 -0.83 -19.85
N PRO A 116 13.47 -0.35 -20.74
CA PRO A 116 14.29 -1.20 -21.60
C PRO A 116 15.13 -2.20 -20.79
N TYR A 117 15.35 -3.39 -21.37
CA TYR A 117 16.12 -4.45 -20.72
C TYR A 117 17.59 -4.06 -20.56
N GLU A 118 18.15 -3.39 -21.56
CA GLU A 118 19.57 -3.08 -21.68
C GLU A 118 20.09 -2.28 -20.48
N ALA A 119 19.30 -1.35 -19.96
CA ALA A 119 19.67 -0.55 -18.79
C ALA A 119 19.76 -1.40 -17.52
N GLN A 120 18.79 -2.28 -17.27
CA GLN A 120 18.80 -3.16 -16.09
C GLN A 120 19.87 -4.25 -16.21
N VAL A 121 20.10 -4.77 -17.42
CA VAL A 121 21.19 -5.72 -17.68
C VAL A 121 22.56 -5.06 -17.44
N ALA A 122 22.73 -3.80 -17.83
CA ALA A 122 23.96 -3.06 -17.54
C ALA A 122 24.17 -2.87 -16.03
N GLN A 123 23.11 -2.54 -15.27
CA GLN A 123 23.17 -2.44 -13.80
C GLN A 123 23.54 -3.77 -13.15
N LEU A 124 22.91 -4.87 -13.56
CA LEU A 124 23.23 -6.21 -13.08
C LEU A 124 24.70 -6.59 -13.36
N ARG A 125 25.23 -6.21 -14.54
CA ARG A 125 26.63 -6.45 -14.90
C ARG A 125 27.63 -5.61 -14.10
N SER A 126 27.25 -4.41 -13.64
CA SER A 126 28.07 -3.62 -12.71
C SER A 126 28.06 -4.16 -11.26
N GLY A 127 27.23 -5.17 -11.01
CA GLY A 127 27.04 -5.81 -9.71
C GLY A 127 25.87 -5.20 -8.93
N ALA A 128 25.11 -6.06 -8.28
CA ALA A 128 23.95 -5.72 -7.47
C ALA A 128 23.94 -6.62 -6.23
N ASP A 129 24.09 -6.03 -5.05
CA ASP A 129 24.15 -6.80 -3.80
C ASP A 129 22.74 -7.00 -3.22
N VAL A 130 21.88 -5.98 -3.36
CA VAL A 130 20.45 -6.03 -3.00
C VAL A 130 19.60 -5.68 -4.21
N ILE A 131 18.60 -6.50 -4.51
CA ILE A 131 17.65 -6.24 -5.60
C ILE A 131 16.27 -5.95 -5.02
N VAL A 132 15.64 -4.89 -5.51
CA VAL A 132 14.22 -4.58 -5.26
C VAL A 132 13.47 -4.65 -6.59
N GLY A 133 12.47 -5.53 -6.73
CA GLY A 133 11.86 -5.71 -8.04
C GLY A 133 10.47 -6.32 -8.08
N THR A 134 9.87 -6.26 -9.27
CA THR A 134 8.54 -6.81 -9.54
C THR A 134 8.65 -8.24 -10.11
N PRO A 135 7.76 -9.18 -9.71
CA PRO A 135 7.86 -10.61 -10.04
C PRO A 135 8.17 -10.91 -11.51
N GLY A 136 7.35 -10.39 -12.44
CA GLY A 136 7.49 -10.72 -13.86
C GLY A 136 8.87 -10.34 -14.44
N ARG A 137 9.36 -9.12 -14.15
CA ARG A 137 10.67 -8.68 -14.67
C ARG A 137 11.84 -9.42 -14.04
N LEU A 138 11.77 -9.72 -12.74
CA LEU A 138 12.79 -10.51 -12.05
C LEU A 138 12.91 -11.89 -12.70
N LEU A 139 11.78 -12.56 -12.89
CA LEU A 139 11.74 -13.90 -13.48
C LEU A 139 12.19 -13.90 -14.95
N ASP A 140 11.82 -12.88 -15.72
CA ASP A 140 12.26 -12.74 -17.11
C ASP A 140 13.79 -12.57 -17.23
N LEU A 141 14.41 -11.72 -16.40
CA LEU A 141 15.86 -11.54 -16.39
C LEU A 141 16.60 -12.77 -15.89
N HIS A 142 16.01 -13.50 -14.93
CA HIS A 142 16.56 -14.77 -14.45
C HIS A 142 16.55 -15.84 -15.55
N ARG A 143 15.41 -16.02 -16.24
CA ARG A 143 15.29 -16.97 -17.37
C ARG A 143 16.24 -16.67 -18.52
N GLN A 144 16.55 -15.40 -18.76
CA GLN A 144 17.51 -14.98 -19.78
C GLN A 144 18.98 -15.13 -19.34
N GLY A 145 19.23 -15.53 -18.09
CA GLY A 145 20.58 -15.71 -17.54
C GLY A 145 21.28 -14.41 -17.14
N TYR A 146 20.56 -13.28 -17.10
CA TYR A 146 21.14 -11.99 -16.67
C TYR A 146 21.09 -11.80 -15.15
N LEU A 147 20.10 -12.40 -14.48
CA LEU A 147 19.93 -12.33 -13.03
C LEU A 147 20.21 -13.70 -12.40
N ARG A 148 21.24 -13.76 -11.56
CA ARG A 148 21.56 -14.91 -10.73
C ARG A 148 20.85 -14.81 -9.38
N LEU A 149 20.22 -15.90 -8.95
CA LEU A 149 19.46 -15.99 -7.71
C LEU A 149 19.99 -17.06 -6.74
N ASP A 150 20.99 -17.82 -7.19
CA ASP A 150 21.59 -18.96 -6.48
C ASP A 150 22.37 -18.56 -5.22
N GLN A 151 22.72 -17.29 -5.08
CA GLN A 151 23.49 -16.75 -3.97
C GLN A 151 22.68 -15.85 -3.02
N VAL A 152 21.36 -15.77 -3.25
CA VAL A 152 20.45 -14.99 -2.40
C VAL A 152 20.25 -15.71 -1.07
N ALA A 153 20.60 -15.04 0.02
CA ALA A 153 20.45 -15.54 1.38
C ALA A 153 19.18 -15.00 2.07
N ILE A 154 18.65 -13.87 1.62
CA ILE A 154 17.48 -13.21 2.21
C ILE A 154 16.46 -12.88 1.13
N VAL A 155 15.22 -13.35 1.31
CA VAL A 155 14.10 -13.04 0.44
C VAL A 155 13.03 -12.29 1.21
N VAL A 156 12.53 -11.20 0.65
CA VAL A 156 11.41 -10.43 1.19
C VAL A 156 10.26 -10.43 0.20
N LEU A 157 9.05 -10.71 0.67
CA LEU A 157 7.81 -10.43 -0.04
C LEU A 157 7.09 -9.29 0.67
N ASP A 158 6.88 -8.15 0.02
CA ASP A 158 6.05 -7.08 0.57
C ASP A 158 4.77 -6.90 -0.25
N GLU A 159 3.68 -6.63 0.45
CA GLU A 159 2.31 -6.60 -0.08
C GLU A 159 1.96 -7.91 -0.83
N ALA A 160 2.20 -9.05 -0.16
CA ALA A 160 2.01 -10.38 -0.76
C ALA A 160 0.56 -10.66 -1.19
N ASP A 161 -0.43 -10.18 -0.44
CA ASP A 161 -1.83 -10.23 -0.80
C ASP A 161 -2.16 -9.40 -2.06
N GLU A 162 -1.57 -8.22 -2.20
CA GLU A 162 -1.68 -7.42 -3.43
C GLU A 162 -1.05 -8.15 -4.63
N MET A 163 0.08 -8.84 -4.45
CA MET A 163 0.67 -9.66 -5.50
C MET A 163 -0.22 -10.85 -5.92
N LEU A 164 -0.96 -11.44 -4.97
CA LEU A 164 -1.96 -12.46 -5.27
C LEU A 164 -3.10 -11.88 -6.12
N ASP A 165 -3.64 -10.72 -5.73
CA ASP A 165 -4.71 -10.04 -6.47
C ASP A 165 -4.31 -9.71 -7.92
N MET A 166 -3.02 -9.41 -8.12
CA MET A 166 -2.46 -9.12 -9.44
C MET A 166 -2.13 -10.38 -10.25
N GLY A 167 -2.28 -11.58 -9.67
CA GLY A 167 -2.03 -12.85 -10.33
C GLY A 167 -0.54 -13.23 -10.41
N PHE A 168 0.32 -12.64 -9.58
CA PHE A 168 1.77 -12.91 -9.60
C PHE A 168 2.21 -14.14 -8.80
N LEU A 169 1.29 -14.81 -8.09
CA LEU A 169 1.65 -15.96 -7.25
C LEU A 169 2.47 -17.05 -8.00
N PRO A 170 2.12 -17.46 -9.24
CA PRO A 170 2.90 -18.46 -9.97
C PRO A 170 4.31 -18.00 -10.36
N ASP A 171 4.53 -16.68 -10.50
CA ASP A 171 5.85 -16.13 -10.79
C ASP A 171 6.68 -16.03 -9.51
N ILE A 172 6.05 -15.71 -8.37
CA ILE A 172 6.68 -15.73 -7.05
C ILE A 172 7.15 -17.14 -6.71
N GLU A 173 6.32 -18.16 -6.86
CA GLU A 173 6.70 -19.57 -6.62
C GLU A 173 7.96 -19.96 -7.41
N LYS A 174 8.04 -19.58 -8.68
CA LYS A 174 9.23 -19.85 -9.52
C LYS A 174 10.46 -19.07 -9.09
N ILE A 175 10.30 -17.84 -8.58
CA ILE A 175 11.41 -17.07 -8.01
C ILE A 175 11.92 -17.78 -6.74
N PHE A 176 11.02 -18.23 -5.87
CA PHE A 176 11.40 -18.98 -4.68
C PHE A 176 12.13 -20.28 -5.04
N ASP A 177 11.61 -21.05 -5.99
CA ASP A 177 12.28 -22.27 -6.48
C ASP A 177 13.68 -21.97 -7.03
N ALA A 178 13.83 -20.89 -7.81
CA ALA A 178 15.12 -20.45 -8.34
C ALA A 178 16.11 -20.07 -7.23
N VAL A 179 15.66 -19.40 -6.17
CA VAL A 179 16.50 -19.07 -5.00
C VAL A 179 16.87 -20.33 -4.22
N HIS A 180 15.92 -21.23 -3.98
CA HIS A 180 16.15 -22.45 -3.19
C HIS A 180 16.97 -23.50 -3.94
N SER A 181 16.87 -23.59 -5.27
CA SER A 181 17.67 -24.52 -6.08
C SER A 181 19.17 -24.23 -6.07
N GLY A 182 19.58 -23.01 -5.70
CA GLY A 182 21.00 -22.66 -5.54
C GLY A 182 21.63 -23.16 -4.24
N ALA A 183 20.81 -23.55 -3.25
CA ALA A 183 21.26 -23.95 -1.92
C ALA A 183 21.82 -25.39 -1.86
N ASP A 184 21.91 -26.11 -2.97
CA ASP A 184 22.25 -27.54 -3.03
C ASP A 184 23.76 -27.87 -2.81
N GLY A 185 24.58 -26.90 -2.40
CA GLY A 185 26.03 -27.08 -2.22
C GLY A 185 26.54 -26.93 -0.79
N ASP A 186 25.84 -26.16 0.05
CA ASP A 186 26.22 -25.85 1.42
C ASP A 186 24.97 -25.61 2.24
N ASN A 187 25.08 -25.75 3.55
CA ASN A 187 24.03 -25.64 4.56
C ASN A 187 23.41 -24.21 4.68
N GLN A 188 23.20 -23.50 3.56
CA GLN A 188 22.72 -22.12 3.49
C GLN A 188 21.21 -22.09 3.73
N THR A 189 20.83 -21.61 4.91
CA THR A 189 19.42 -21.39 5.26
C THR A 189 18.99 -20.04 4.71
N ILE A 190 18.03 -20.03 3.78
CA ILE A 190 17.45 -18.80 3.24
C ILE A 190 16.50 -18.20 4.27
N GLN A 191 16.75 -16.96 4.68
CA GLN A 191 15.82 -16.21 5.52
C GLN A 191 14.70 -15.65 4.63
N THR A 192 13.46 -15.89 5.03
CA THR A 192 12.29 -15.30 4.35
C THR A 192 11.53 -14.35 5.27
N LEU A 193 11.28 -13.14 4.79
CA LEU A 193 10.43 -12.15 5.44
C LEU A 193 9.20 -11.88 4.57
N LEU A 194 8.01 -12.15 5.09
CA LEU A 194 6.76 -11.94 4.37
C LEU A 194 5.94 -10.85 5.06
N PHE A 195 5.64 -9.77 4.35
CA PHE A 195 4.82 -8.67 4.80
C PHE A 195 3.55 -8.58 3.95
N SER A 196 2.40 -8.58 4.63
CA SER A 196 1.09 -8.60 3.99
C SER A 196 0.04 -7.96 4.89
N ALA A 197 -0.96 -7.29 4.32
CA ALA A 197 -2.06 -6.77 5.15
C ALA A 197 -3.01 -7.89 5.57
N THR A 198 -3.16 -8.91 4.72
CA THR A 198 -4.02 -10.08 4.92
C THR A 198 -3.26 -11.38 4.65
N MET A 199 -3.78 -12.51 5.14
CA MET A 199 -3.23 -13.84 4.87
C MET A 199 -4.29 -14.78 4.30
N PRO A 200 -4.72 -14.57 3.04
CA PRO A 200 -5.60 -15.52 2.37
C PRO A 200 -4.89 -16.88 2.20
N ALA A 201 -5.68 -17.94 2.00
CA ALA A 201 -5.17 -19.32 1.96
C ALA A 201 -3.99 -19.54 1.00
N PRO A 202 -3.93 -18.92 -0.21
CA PRO A 202 -2.77 -19.06 -1.10
C PRO A 202 -1.48 -18.46 -0.51
N ILE A 203 -1.55 -17.31 0.16
CA ILE A 203 -0.37 -16.69 0.81
C ILE A 203 0.06 -17.50 2.03
N ALA A 204 -0.89 -18.01 2.81
CA ALA A 204 -0.59 -18.93 3.90
C ALA A 204 0.02 -20.26 3.41
N ALA A 205 -0.38 -20.74 2.24
CA ALA A 205 0.23 -21.91 1.60
C ALA A 205 1.67 -21.60 1.16
N LEU A 206 1.91 -20.48 0.48
CA LEU A 206 3.23 -20.02 0.08
C LEU A 206 4.19 -19.96 1.29
N ALA A 207 3.75 -19.32 2.38
CA ALA A 207 4.51 -19.23 3.62
C ALA A 207 4.88 -20.61 4.19
N ARG A 208 3.94 -21.56 4.22
CA ARG A 208 4.19 -22.92 4.72
C ARG A 208 5.17 -23.70 3.84
N THR A 209 5.19 -23.44 2.55
CA THR A 209 6.08 -24.13 1.60
C THR A 209 7.51 -23.63 1.70
N PHE A 210 7.71 -22.32 1.80
CA PHE A 210 9.02 -21.70 1.62
C PHE A 210 9.64 -21.12 2.89
N MET A 211 8.91 -21.03 4.00
CA MET A 211 9.43 -20.46 5.24
C MET A 211 9.67 -21.53 6.31
N ASN A 212 10.74 -21.36 7.08
CA ASN A 212 11.13 -22.26 8.16
C ASN A 212 10.65 -21.74 9.52
N LYS A 213 9.54 -22.29 10.02
CA LYS A 213 8.94 -21.96 11.33
C LYS A 213 8.88 -20.43 11.57
N PRO A 214 8.20 -19.68 10.68
CA PRO A 214 8.16 -18.23 10.75
C PRO A 214 7.46 -17.76 12.02
N VAL A 215 7.97 -16.69 12.63
CA VAL A 215 7.25 -15.99 13.70
C VAL A 215 6.23 -15.06 13.07
N HIS A 216 4.95 -15.25 13.45
CA HIS A 216 3.88 -14.34 13.06
C HIS A 216 3.84 -13.14 14.00
N ILE A 217 3.99 -11.95 13.43
CA ILE A 217 3.85 -10.68 14.14
C ILE A 217 2.64 -9.97 13.57
N HIS A 218 1.67 -9.73 14.43
CA HIS A 218 0.52 -8.89 14.14
C HIS A 218 0.75 -7.56 14.85
N ALA A 219 0.90 -6.47 14.09
CA ALA A 219 1.04 -5.14 14.68
C ALA A 219 -0.31 -4.49 15.06
N ASP A 220 -1.39 -5.28 15.04
CA ASP A 220 -2.70 -5.02 15.62
C ASP A 220 -2.89 -6.15 16.69
N ASP A 221 -2.96 -5.96 18.02
CA ASP A 221 -4.15 -5.49 18.76
C ASP A 221 -3.95 -5.59 20.32
N PRO A 222 -4.47 -4.66 21.15
CA PRO A 222 -5.65 -4.97 21.95
C PRO A 222 -6.63 -3.77 21.99
N GLY A 223 -7.52 -3.74 21.00
CA GLY A 223 -8.43 -2.65 20.72
C GLY A 223 -9.08 -2.82 19.36
N THR A 224 -9.62 -4.01 19.07
CA THR A 224 -10.44 -4.37 17.89
C THR A 224 -11.79 -3.66 17.94
N ALA A 225 -11.72 -2.33 18.03
CA ALA A 225 -12.73 -1.37 17.68
C ALA A 225 -12.02 -0.25 16.89
N SER A 226 -11.98 -0.44 15.56
CA SER A 226 -11.82 0.59 14.54
C SER A 226 -10.46 1.31 14.41
N THR A 227 -9.60 0.82 13.50
CA THR A 227 -8.48 1.56 12.87
C THR A 227 -8.94 2.77 12.01
N HIS A 228 -10.21 3.17 12.14
CA HIS A 228 -10.83 4.35 11.55
C HIS A 228 -11.60 5.15 12.61
N ALA A 229 -11.23 5.06 13.89
CA ALA A 229 -11.84 5.89 14.93
C ALA A 229 -11.70 7.39 14.62
N SER A 230 -10.59 7.79 14.01
CA SER A 230 -10.36 9.16 13.52
C SER A 230 -11.19 9.54 12.29
N THR A 231 -11.87 8.58 11.65
CA THR A 231 -12.66 8.81 10.44
C THR A 231 -14.16 8.78 10.75
N LYS A 232 -14.80 9.93 10.62
CA LYS A 232 -16.27 10.07 10.65
C LYS A 232 -16.84 9.38 9.41
N LYS A 233 -17.72 8.41 9.62
CA LYS A 233 -18.37 7.63 8.56
C LYS A 233 -19.79 8.15 8.39
N ILE A 234 -20.17 8.50 7.18
CA ILE A 234 -21.52 8.97 6.84
C ILE A 234 -22.03 8.04 5.75
N THR A 235 -23.00 7.18 6.09
CA THR A 235 -23.58 6.22 5.14
C THR A 235 -25.07 6.46 5.03
N PHE A 236 -25.55 6.56 3.80
CA PHE A 236 -26.97 6.70 3.49
C PHE A 236 -27.27 6.11 2.12
N GLN A 237 -28.53 5.73 1.92
CA GLN A 237 -29.03 5.33 0.62
C GLN A 237 -29.26 6.56 -0.24
N SER A 238 -28.79 6.52 -1.49
CA SER A 238 -28.88 7.64 -2.43
C SER A 238 -29.29 7.15 -3.83
N HIS A 239 -30.33 7.77 -4.38
CA HIS A 239 -30.80 7.48 -5.72
C HIS A 239 -29.77 7.91 -6.77
N ARG A 240 -29.63 7.13 -7.86
CA ARG A 240 -28.62 7.36 -8.92
C ARG A 240 -28.60 8.79 -9.46
N MET A 241 -29.77 9.39 -9.65
CA MET A 241 -29.89 10.76 -10.20
C MET A 241 -29.47 11.85 -9.21
N ASP A 242 -29.44 11.54 -7.91
CA ASP A 242 -29.13 12.51 -6.86
C ASP A 242 -27.67 12.41 -6.36
N LYS A 243 -26.94 11.36 -6.76
CA LYS A 243 -25.55 11.16 -6.35
C LYS A 243 -24.61 12.31 -6.73
N LEU A 244 -24.79 12.93 -7.90
CA LEU A 244 -23.95 14.08 -8.32
C LEU A 244 -24.22 15.33 -7.47
N PRO A 245 -25.48 15.79 -7.30
CA PRO A 245 -25.81 16.86 -6.35
C PRO A 245 -25.33 16.59 -4.92
N VAL A 246 -25.46 15.35 -4.45
CA VAL A 246 -24.93 14.93 -3.14
C VAL A 246 -23.42 15.09 -3.08
N ILE A 247 -22.67 14.64 -4.09
CA ILE A 247 -21.21 14.83 -4.14
C ILE A 247 -20.85 16.30 -4.09
N GLN A 248 -21.56 17.16 -4.84
CA GLN A 248 -21.30 18.61 -4.81
C GLN A 248 -21.47 19.19 -3.41
N LYS A 249 -22.49 18.74 -2.67
CA LYS A 249 -22.74 19.14 -1.28
C LYS A 249 -21.67 18.61 -0.31
N VAL A 250 -21.22 17.37 -0.49
CA VAL A 250 -20.07 16.83 0.27
C VAL A 250 -18.81 17.65 -0.01
N LEU A 251 -18.59 18.02 -1.28
CA LEU A 251 -17.45 18.83 -1.67
C LEU A 251 -17.55 20.28 -1.21
N SER A 252 -18.71 20.79 -0.81
CA SER A 252 -18.83 22.13 -0.21
C SER A 252 -18.66 22.13 1.32
N SER A 253 -18.42 20.97 1.96
CA SER A 253 -18.29 20.87 3.41
C SER A 253 -17.12 21.71 3.97
N PRO A 254 -17.27 22.29 5.17
CA PRO A 254 -16.17 23.00 5.83
C PRO A 254 -15.01 22.04 6.12
N GLY A 255 -13.78 22.55 5.99
CA GLY A 255 -12.57 21.75 6.23
C GLY A 255 -12.24 20.74 5.13
N ARG A 256 -12.97 20.74 4.00
CA ARG A 256 -12.65 19.90 2.84
C ARG A 256 -11.39 20.36 2.14
N GLY A 257 -10.37 19.49 2.17
CA GLY A 257 -9.12 19.57 1.41
C GLY A 257 -9.13 18.63 0.19
N ARG A 258 -8.11 17.79 0.05
CA ARG A 258 -8.06 16.79 -1.02
C ARG A 258 -9.13 15.71 -0.79
N THR A 259 -9.79 15.30 -1.87
CA THR A 259 -10.85 14.29 -1.86
C THR A 259 -10.57 13.18 -2.88
N ILE A 260 -10.76 11.93 -2.49
CA ILE A 260 -10.76 10.78 -3.41
C ILE A 260 -12.19 10.24 -3.53
N ILE A 261 -12.66 10.05 -4.76
CA ILE A 261 -13.96 9.46 -5.06
C ILE A 261 -13.74 8.10 -5.71
N PHE A 262 -14.18 7.03 -5.05
CA PHE A 262 -14.07 5.67 -5.56
C PHE A 262 -15.32 5.27 -6.34
N THR A 263 -15.07 4.72 -7.53
CA THR A 263 -16.08 4.18 -8.45
C THR A 263 -15.76 2.74 -8.78
N ARG A 264 -16.76 1.94 -9.15
CA ARG A 264 -16.55 0.52 -9.48
C ARG A 264 -15.87 0.34 -10.83
N THR A 265 -16.24 1.14 -11.83
CA THR A 265 -15.81 0.92 -13.22
C THR A 265 -15.02 2.11 -13.76
N LYS A 266 -14.09 1.83 -14.67
CA LYS A 266 -13.33 2.86 -15.40
C LYS A 266 -14.23 3.84 -16.17
N ARG A 267 -15.39 3.36 -16.64
CA ARG A 267 -16.37 4.18 -17.35
C ARG A 267 -17.01 5.19 -16.39
N SER A 268 -17.47 4.71 -15.23
CA SER A 268 -18.03 5.57 -14.19
C SER A 268 -17.01 6.57 -13.65
N ALA A 269 -15.73 6.19 -13.56
CA ALA A 269 -14.66 7.12 -13.19
C ALA A 269 -14.50 8.26 -14.20
N ALA A 270 -14.53 7.95 -15.51
CA ALA A 270 -14.44 8.94 -16.56
C ALA A 270 -15.67 9.87 -16.59
N GLU A 271 -16.87 9.29 -16.65
CA GLU A 271 -18.14 10.02 -16.69
C GLU A 271 -18.28 10.97 -15.48
N LEU A 272 -18.04 10.48 -14.26
CA LEU A 272 -18.14 11.30 -13.06
C LEU A 272 -17.09 12.43 -13.01
N SER A 273 -15.88 12.18 -13.52
CA SER A 273 -14.85 13.23 -13.58
C SER A 273 -15.25 14.36 -14.53
N ASP A 274 -15.85 14.02 -15.68
CA ASP A 274 -16.32 15.00 -16.66
C ASP A 274 -17.55 15.76 -16.16
N ASP A 275 -18.47 15.09 -15.48
CA ASP A 275 -19.62 15.72 -14.83
C ASP A 275 -19.17 16.75 -13.76
N LEU A 276 -18.20 16.37 -12.93
CA LEU A 276 -17.63 17.27 -11.91
C LEU A 276 -16.92 18.48 -12.55
N ARG A 277 -16.16 18.28 -13.62
CA ARG A 277 -15.52 19.39 -14.36
C ARG A 277 -16.55 20.33 -14.97
N SER A 278 -17.61 19.78 -15.55
CA SER A 278 -18.71 20.55 -16.13
C SER A 278 -19.43 21.39 -15.07
N ALA A 279 -19.46 20.91 -13.83
CA ALA A 279 -19.93 21.66 -12.65
C ALA A 279 -18.89 22.63 -12.05
N GLY A 280 -17.75 22.85 -12.69
CA GLY A 280 -16.71 23.78 -12.24
C GLY A 280 -15.77 23.22 -11.16
N ILE A 281 -15.81 21.93 -10.87
CA ILE A 281 -14.96 21.28 -9.87
C ILE A 281 -13.66 20.80 -10.53
N LYS A 282 -12.52 21.10 -9.90
CA LYS A 282 -11.19 20.67 -10.37
C LYS A 282 -10.97 19.18 -10.09
N ALA A 283 -11.49 18.34 -10.98
CA ALA A 283 -11.42 16.88 -10.85
C ALA A 283 -10.44 16.23 -11.85
N GLY A 284 -9.64 15.28 -11.36
CA GLY A 284 -8.88 14.32 -12.15
C GLY A 284 -9.55 12.94 -12.15
N ALA A 285 -9.14 12.06 -13.07
CA ALA A 285 -9.54 10.66 -13.08
C ALA A 285 -8.29 9.77 -13.15
N VAL A 286 -8.31 8.62 -12.46
CA VAL A 286 -7.29 7.58 -12.55
C VAL A 286 -7.99 6.22 -12.69
N HIS A 287 -7.86 5.60 -13.86
CA HIS A 287 -8.54 4.35 -14.21
C HIS A 287 -7.77 3.58 -15.30
N GLY A 288 -8.07 2.30 -15.50
CA GLY A 288 -7.30 1.40 -16.37
C GLY A 288 -7.25 1.72 -17.88
N ASN A 289 -8.05 2.68 -18.36
CA ASN A 289 -7.94 3.17 -19.76
C ASN A 289 -6.88 4.27 -19.96
N LEU A 290 -6.27 4.80 -18.88
CA LEU A 290 -5.22 5.81 -19.02
C LEU A 290 -3.88 5.15 -19.32
N ASN A 291 -3.11 5.74 -20.22
CA ASN A 291 -1.71 5.39 -20.37
C ASN A 291 -0.88 5.90 -19.17
N GLN A 292 0.34 5.40 -19.00
CA GLN A 292 1.17 5.73 -17.84
C GLN A 292 1.43 7.24 -17.71
N GLN A 293 1.68 7.94 -18.83
CA GLN A 293 1.93 9.38 -18.81
C GLN A 293 0.71 10.16 -18.32
N GLN A 294 -0.48 9.78 -18.77
CA GLN A 294 -1.75 10.38 -18.32
C GLN A 294 -2.00 10.09 -16.84
N ARG A 295 -1.74 8.85 -16.39
CA ARG A 295 -1.87 8.46 -14.98
C ARG A 295 -0.93 9.27 -14.09
N SER A 296 0.36 9.34 -14.42
CA SER A 296 1.36 10.11 -13.67
C SER A 296 0.99 11.59 -13.62
N LYS A 297 0.54 12.18 -14.73
CA LYS A 297 0.12 13.59 -14.79
C LYS A 297 -1.10 13.87 -13.90
N ALA A 298 -2.09 12.98 -13.88
CA ALA A 298 -3.28 13.12 -13.04
C ALA A 298 -2.94 13.03 -11.55
N LEU A 299 -2.08 12.06 -11.18
CA LEU A 299 -1.60 11.90 -9.81
C LEU A 299 -0.75 13.08 -9.35
N GLU A 300 0.14 13.58 -10.20
CA GLU A 300 0.97 14.74 -9.91
C GLU A 300 0.13 16.01 -9.73
N ALA A 301 -0.87 16.23 -10.60
CA ALA A 301 -1.80 17.35 -10.47
C ALA A 301 -2.59 17.29 -9.14
N PHE A 302 -2.94 16.09 -8.68
CA PHE A 302 -3.62 15.89 -7.40
C PHE A 302 -2.68 16.11 -6.20
N ARG A 303 -1.46 15.58 -6.25
CA ARG A 303 -0.41 15.82 -5.24
C ARG A 303 -0.11 17.31 -5.08
N ARG A 304 0.08 18.03 -6.19
CA ARG A 304 0.31 19.49 -6.20
C ARG A 304 -0.93 20.33 -5.84
N GLY A 305 -2.11 19.72 -5.70
CA GLY A 305 -3.36 20.42 -5.41
C GLY A 305 -3.93 21.22 -6.58
N THR A 306 -3.40 21.04 -7.79
CA THR A 306 -3.95 21.64 -9.02
C THR A 306 -5.35 21.11 -9.31
N VAL A 307 -5.56 19.81 -9.08
CA VAL A 307 -6.88 19.20 -8.90
C VAL A 307 -7.02 18.79 -7.43
N ASN A 308 -8.19 19.04 -6.83
CA ASN A 308 -8.44 18.71 -5.42
C ASN A 308 -9.44 17.56 -5.27
N VAL A 309 -9.98 17.05 -6.37
CA VAL A 309 -10.81 15.84 -6.42
C VAL A 309 -10.16 14.83 -7.37
N LEU A 310 -9.98 13.60 -6.91
CA LEU A 310 -9.50 12.50 -7.72
C LEU A 310 -10.55 11.38 -7.78
N VAL A 311 -11.08 11.13 -8.98
CA VAL A 311 -12.00 10.01 -9.21
C VAL A 311 -11.20 8.77 -9.62
N ALA A 312 -11.35 7.65 -8.93
CA ALA A 312 -10.56 6.46 -9.21
C ALA A 312 -11.34 5.15 -9.05
N THR A 313 -10.82 4.08 -9.66
CA THR A 313 -11.19 2.69 -9.36
C THR A 313 -10.20 2.10 -8.35
N ASP A 314 -10.58 1.06 -7.61
CA ASP A 314 -9.70 0.43 -6.60
C ASP A 314 -8.31 0.09 -7.15
N VAL A 315 -8.28 -0.62 -8.28
CA VAL A 315 -7.04 -1.02 -8.98
C VAL A 315 -6.15 0.18 -9.31
N ALA A 316 -6.76 1.30 -9.70
CA ALA A 316 -6.02 2.45 -10.18
C ALA A 316 -5.60 3.38 -9.03
N ALA A 317 -6.27 3.29 -7.88
CA ALA A 317 -5.98 4.02 -6.67
C ALA A 317 -4.93 3.35 -5.76
N ARG A 318 -4.57 2.09 -6.05
CA ARG A 318 -3.41 1.42 -5.44
C ARG A 318 -2.12 2.18 -5.78
N GLY A 319 -1.24 2.34 -4.78
CA GLY A 319 -0.03 3.16 -4.90
C GLY A 319 -0.25 4.69 -4.88
N ILE A 320 -1.48 5.17 -4.66
CA ILE A 320 -1.70 6.60 -4.39
C ILE A 320 -1.22 6.90 -2.97
N ASP A 321 0.05 7.29 -2.89
CA ASP A 321 0.62 7.94 -1.72
C ASP A 321 0.41 9.45 -1.84
N VAL A 322 -0.60 9.94 -1.11
CA VAL A 322 -0.98 11.35 -1.05
C VAL A 322 -1.32 11.63 0.40
N ASP A 323 -0.42 12.37 1.05
CA ASP A 323 -0.68 12.93 2.36
C ASP A 323 -1.87 13.90 2.30
N ASP A 324 -2.61 13.99 3.40
CA ASP A 324 -3.69 14.97 3.62
C ASP A 324 -4.96 14.83 2.75
N VAL A 325 -5.35 13.60 2.42
CA VAL A 325 -6.75 13.37 2.00
C VAL A 325 -7.65 13.56 3.22
N THR A 326 -8.58 14.50 3.11
CA THR A 326 -9.54 14.84 4.17
C THR A 326 -10.86 14.11 4.02
N HIS A 327 -11.21 13.77 2.77
CA HIS A 327 -12.50 13.19 2.41
C HIS A 327 -12.31 12.01 1.46
N VAL A 328 -13.02 10.93 1.75
CA VAL A 328 -13.18 9.79 0.86
C VAL A 328 -14.68 9.66 0.54
N ILE A 329 -15.01 9.49 -0.74
CA ILE A 329 -16.39 9.27 -1.17
C ILE A 329 -16.47 7.93 -1.90
N ASN A 330 -17.23 6.99 -1.36
CA ASN A 330 -17.62 5.78 -2.07
C ASN A 330 -18.85 6.10 -2.93
N TYR A 331 -18.64 6.44 -4.21
CA TYR A 331 -19.73 6.70 -5.14
C TYR A 331 -20.63 5.47 -5.35
N GLN A 332 -20.02 4.28 -5.25
CA GLN A 332 -20.68 2.98 -5.27
C GLN A 332 -20.12 2.14 -4.12
N VAL A 333 -20.97 1.29 -3.55
CA VAL A 333 -20.57 0.36 -2.49
C VAL A 333 -19.47 -0.57 -3.05
N PRO A 334 -18.32 -0.72 -2.34
CA PRO A 334 -17.31 -1.70 -2.73
C PRO A 334 -17.86 -3.12 -2.72
N ASP A 335 -17.17 -4.02 -3.39
CA ASP A 335 -17.65 -5.40 -3.55
C ASP A 335 -17.39 -6.27 -2.31
N ASP A 336 -16.47 -5.86 -1.43
CA ASP A 336 -16.12 -6.58 -0.21
C ASP A 336 -15.74 -5.63 0.97
N PRO A 337 -15.76 -6.12 2.22
CA PRO A 337 -15.44 -5.33 3.42
C PRO A 337 -13.99 -4.82 3.48
N MET A 338 -13.03 -5.58 2.95
CA MET A 338 -11.62 -5.18 2.96
C MET A 338 -11.39 -4.00 2.01
N SER A 339 -11.97 -4.04 0.81
CA SER A 339 -11.99 -2.90 -0.12
C SER A 339 -12.58 -1.65 0.54
N PHE A 340 -13.66 -1.78 1.32
CA PHE A 340 -14.22 -0.66 2.08
C PHE A 340 -13.20 -0.03 3.02
N VAL A 341 -12.56 -0.85 3.87
CA VAL A 341 -11.52 -0.44 4.82
C VAL A 341 -10.35 0.23 4.09
N HIS A 342 -9.89 -0.34 2.98
CA HIS A 342 -8.79 0.21 2.17
C HIS A 342 -9.11 1.58 1.56
N ARG A 343 -10.35 1.77 1.10
CA ARG A 343 -10.81 3.05 0.56
C ARG A 343 -10.85 4.12 1.65
N ILE A 344 -11.52 3.84 2.77
CA ILE A 344 -11.65 4.83 3.85
C ILE A 344 -10.32 5.09 4.57
N GLY A 345 -9.38 4.14 4.54
CA GLY A 345 -8.00 4.31 5.01
C GLY A 345 -7.14 5.26 4.18
N ARG A 346 -7.68 5.84 3.11
CA ARG A 346 -7.03 6.94 2.40
C ARG A 346 -7.13 8.26 3.16
N THR A 347 -8.07 8.41 4.09
CA THR A 347 -8.20 9.59 4.96
C THR A 347 -7.84 9.25 6.42
N GLY A 348 -7.66 10.27 7.25
CA GLY A 348 -7.46 10.09 8.70
C GLY A 348 -6.09 9.53 9.10
N ARG A 349 -5.06 9.78 8.28
CA ARG A 349 -3.66 9.38 8.50
C ARG A 349 -2.91 10.38 9.39
N ALA A 350 -1.77 9.95 9.94
CA ALA A 350 -0.82 10.79 10.69
C ALA A 350 -1.47 11.63 11.83
N GLY A 351 -2.40 11.03 12.57
CA GLY A 351 -3.07 11.69 13.72
C GLY A 351 -4.17 12.69 13.34
N ARG A 352 -4.51 12.85 12.05
CA ARG A 352 -5.59 13.72 11.58
C ARG A 352 -6.93 13.00 11.55
N THR A 353 -8.03 13.75 11.62
CA THR A 353 -9.38 13.21 11.40
C THR A 353 -9.76 13.25 9.92
N GLY A 354 -10.70 12.39 9.52
CA GLY A 354 -11.17 12.25 8.15
C GLY A 354 -12.68 12.08 8.05
N ILE A 355 -13.24 12.30 6.86
CA ILE A 355 -14.65 12.02 6.56
C ILE A 355 -14.74 11.00 5.43
N ALA A 356 -15.46 9.90 5.66
CA ALA A 356 -15.78 8.90 4.66
C ALA A 356 -17.28 8.90 4.39
N VAL A 357 -17.69 9.26 3.18
CA VAL A 357 -19.10 9.27 2.75
C VAL A 357 -19.37 8.08 1.84
N THR A 358 -20.41 7.29 2.13
CA THR A 358 -20.78 6.13 1.32
C THR A 358 -22.20 6.27 0.78
N LEU A 359 -22.32 6.29 -0.56
CA LEU A 359 -23.57 6.42 -1.28
C LEU A 359 -24.10 5.03 -1.66
N VAL A 360 -24.98 4.47 -0.83
CA VAL A 360 -25.55 3.14 -1.06
C VAL A 360 -26.65 3.25 -2.13
N GLY A 361 -26.42 2.67 -3.31
CA GLY A 361 -27.49 2.51 -4.29
C GLY A 361 -28.58 1.56 -3.75
N TYR A 362 -29.83 1.75 -4.17
CA TYR A 362 -30.92 0.85 -3.76
C TYR A 362 -30.69 -0.60 -4.21
N ASP A 363 -30.00 -0.79 -5.34
CA ASP A 363 -29.54 -2.06 -5.87
C ASP A 363 -28.28 -2.61 -5.17
N GLU A 364 -27.64 -1.81 -4.31
CA GLU A 364 -26.38 -2.13 -3.62
C GLU A 364 -26.59 -2.43 -2.13
N LEU A 365 -27.83 -2.43 -1.63
CA LEU A 365 -28.15 -2.64 -0.22
C LEU A 365 -27.66 -4.01 0.29
N GLY A 366 -27.74 -5.06 -0.53
CA GLY A 366 -27.22 -6.38 -0.17
C GLY A 366 -25.70 -6.38 0.06
N LYS A 367 -24.95 -5.62 -0.76
CA LYS A 367 -23.49 -5.47 -0.58
C LYS A 367 -23.18 -4.68 0.69
N TRP A 368 -23.94 -3.62 0.93
CA TRP A 368 -23.78 -2.83 2.16
C TRP A 368 -24.04 -3.68 3.41
N ARG A 369 -25.08 -4.52 3.42
CA ARG A 369 -25.35 -5.43 4.56
C ARG A 369 -24.18 -6.34 4.87
N ALA A 370 -23.58 -6.97 3.86
CA ALA A 370 -22.39 -7.80 4.05
C ALA A 370 -21.22 -7.02 4.69
N ILE A 371 -21.01 -5.77 4.28
CA ILE A 371 -19.98 -4.89 4.85
C ILE A 371 -20.33 -4.46 6.28
N ASN A 372 -21.60 -4.09 6.51
CA ASN A 372 -22.11 -3.71 7.81
C ASN A 372 -21.92 -4.82 8.85
N ASP A 373 -22.24 -6.05 8.46
CA ASP A 373 -22.22 -7.21 9.35
C ASP A 373 -20.78 -7.60 9.69
N GLU A 374 -19.89 -7.64 8.70
CA GLU A 374 -18.47 -7.95 8.91
C GLU A 374 -17.76 -6.88 9.76
N LEU A 375 -18.09 -5.60 9.54
CA LEU A 375 -17.41 -4.47 10.20
C LEU A 375 -18.12 -3.98 11.48
N GLY A 376 -19.27 -4.57 11.84
CA GLY A 376 -20.01 -4.23 13.05
C GLY A 376 -20.50 -2.79 13.12
N PHE A 377 -21.06 -2.25 12.02
CA PHE A 377 -21.55 -0.87 11.98
C PHE A 377 -22.94 -0.66 12.58
N ASP A 378 -23.67 -1.73 12.91
CA ASP A 378 -25.04 -1.69 13.44
C ASP A 378 -26.02 -0.80 12.63
N LEU A 379 -25.78 -0.68 11.32
CA LEU A 379 -26.56 0.10 10.37
C LEU A 379 -26.87 -0.74 9.11
N PRO A 380 -27.58 -1.88 9.21
CA PRO A 380 -27.86 -2.75 8.06
C PRO A 380 -28.75 -2.07 7.01
N GLU A 381 -29.54 -1.07 7.41
CA GLU A 381 -30.37 -0.26 6.54
C GLU A 381 -30.07 1.23 6.78
N PRO A 382 -29.15 1.82 5.99
CA PRO A 382 -28.85 3.24 6.11
C PRO A 382 -30.07 4.10 5.80
N PRO A 383 -30.19 5.29 6.42
CA PRO A 383 -31.28 6.20 6.12
C PRO A 383 -31.25 6.61 4.65
N GLN A 384 -32.40 6.99 4.10
CA GLN A 384 -32.49 7.54 2.76
C GLN A 384 -32.37 9.05 2.84
N TRP A 385 -31.29 9.61 2.27
CA TRP A 385 -31.08 11.05 2.23
C TRP A 385 -30.91 11.52 0.79
N PHE A 386 -31.38 12.74 0.55
CA PHE A 386 -31.22 13.45 -0.70
C PHE A 386 -30.26 14.63 -0.54
N SER A 387 -29.81 15.19 -1.65
CA SER A 387 -29.02 16.44 -1.68
C SER A 387 -29.72 17.60 -0.94
N SER A 388 -31.05 17.59 -0.85
CA SER A 388 -31.85 18.56 -0.09
C SER A 388 -32.07 18.19 1.38
N SER A 389 -31.73 16.98 1.82
CA SER A 389 -31.98 16.52 3.20
C SER A 389 -31.21 17.37 4.23
N PRO A 390 -31.89 17.89 5.28
CA PRO A 390 -31.24 18.59 6.39
C PRO A 390 -30.25 17.69 7.14
N GLU A 391 -30.52 16.40 7.27
CA GLU A 391 -29.67 15.43 7.94
C GLU A 391 -28.31 15.28 7.24
N LEU A 392 -28.32 15.32 5.90
CA LEU A 392 -27.09 15.36 5.11
C LEU A 392 -26.31 16.64 5.36
N ALA A 393 -26.97 17.80 5.39
CA ALA A 393 -26.31 19.08 5.70
C ALA A 393 -25.68 19.08 7.10
N HIS A 394 -26.45 18.65 8.10
CA HIS A 394 -26.03 18.54 9.49
C HIS A 394 -24.85 17.56 9.65
N SER A 395 -24.91 16.39 9.02
CA SER A 395 -23.83 15.39 9.08
C SER A 395 -22.53 15.91 8.42
N LEU A 396 -22.61 16.82 7.46
CA LEU A 396 -21.46 17.47 6.82
C LEU A 396 -21.00 18.76 7.52
N GLY A 397 -21.68 19.19 8.58
CA GLY A 397 -21.38 20.44 9.28
C GLY A 397 -21.65 21.70 8.45
N LEU A 398 -22.54 21.61 7.45
CA LEU A 398 -23.02 22.76 6.71
C LEU A 398 -24.04 23.52 7.56
N ALA A 399 -23.97 24.85 7.56
CA ALA A 399 -24.99 25.68 8.21
C ALA A 399 -26.36 25.38 7.59
N GLU A 400 -27.43 25.36 8.40
CA GLU A 400 -28.78 25.26 7.88
C GLU A 400 -29.03 26.42 6.92
N ASP A 401 -29.33 26.10 5.67
CA ASP A 401 -29.83 27.09 4.72
C ASP A 401 -31.22 27.52 5.23
N GLU A 402 -31.35 28.73 5.80
CA GLU A 402 -32.64 29.34 6.20
C GLU A 402 -33.60 29.58 4.99
N ARG A 403 -33.37 28.93 3.86
CA ARG A 403 -34.09 29.11 2.59
C ARG A 403 -34.50 27.77 1.97
N ALA A 404 -35.21 26.94 2.72
CA ALA A 404 -36.15 25.99 2.11
C ALA A 404 -37.56 26.55 2.30
N PRO A 405 -38.32 26.87 1.23
CA PRO A 405 -39.71 27.26 1.39
C PRO A 405 -40.48 26.05 1.91
N THR A 406 -41.15 26.23 3.04
CA THR A 406 -42.24 25.36 3.50
C THR A 406 -43.21 25.15 2.34
N ARG A 407 -43.40 23.90 1.94
CA ARG A 407 -44.55 23.47 1.15
C ARG A 407 -45.26 22.35 1.89
#